data_AF-A0A087GXR2-F1
#
_entry.id   AF-A0A087GXR2-F1
#
_cell.length_a   1.000
_cell.length_b   1.000
_cell.length_c   1.000
_cell.angle_alpha   90.00
_cell.angle_beta   90.00
_cell.angle_gamma   90.00
#
_symmetry.space_group_name_H-M   'P 1'
#
loop_
_entity.id
_entity.type
_entity.pdbx_description
1 polymer ?
#
loop_
_entity_poly.entity_id
_entity_poly.type
_entity_poly.pdbx_seq_one_letter_code
_entity_poly.pdbx_strand_id
1 'polypeptide(L)'
;MDFSLQEDDFGGDDSATNPTRVSGNKRSFEDDDIFGSKRGRTEAEEAAPGVATGMILSLRASLKDCEAKLASCQDELKSAETEINKWTSAFQNESFVPAGKSPEPRFLIDYIQNLKSSERSLKEQLEIAKRKEASCIVQYAKREQEMAELKSAVRDLKSQLKPASMQARRLLLDPAIHEEFSRLKNLAEEKDKKIKELQDNISAVTFTAHSKNGKMLMAKCKTLQEENEEIGHQAAEGKIHELAIKLTMQKSQNAELRSQFEGLFKHMEELTNDVERSNETVIILQEKLEEKEKEIESLKKGMEVVVSDLADVKVEADENGEDDATKEIDGGEIGN
;
A
#
# COMPACT_ATOMS: atom_id res chain seq x y z
N MET A 1 -26.61 -37.08 15.20
CA MET A 1 -27.56 -37.15 14.08
C MET A 1 -26.73 -37.61 12.89
N ASP A 2 -26.30 -38.85 12.72
CA ASP A 2 -26.92 -40.17 12.85
C ASP A 2 -28.32 -40.26 12.24
N PHE A 3 -28.40 -40.86 11.05
CA PHE A 3 -29.44 -41.79 10.58
C PHE A 3 -29.01 -42.44 9.24
N SER A 4 -28.53 -43.68 9.37
CA SER A 4 -28.76 -44.90 8.59
C SER A 4 -29.22 -44.88 7.11
N LEU A 5 -28.43 -45.59 6.30
CA LEU A 5 -28.75 -46.65 5.32
C LEU A 5 -30.19 -46.81 4.79
N GLN A 6 -30.31 -46.96 3.47
CA GLN A 6 -31.06 -48.09 2.88
C GLN A 6 -30.56 -48.36 1.45
N GLU A 7 -29.86 -49.49 1.29
CA GLU A 7 -29.80 -50.23 0.02
C GLU A 7 -31.16 -50.91 -0.16
N ASP A 8 -31.79 -50.78 -1.33
CA ASP A 8 -32.91 -51.63 -1.73
C ASP A 8 -32.47 -52.48 -2.93
N ASP A 9 -32.06 -53.68 -2.55
CA ASP A 9 -32.07 -54.92 -3.32
C ASP A 9 -33.52 -55.30 -3.66
N PHE A 10 -33.80 -55.60 -4.93
CA PHE A 10 -34.97 -56.38 -5.30
C PHE A 10 -34.62 -57.34 -6.44
N GLY A 11 -34.01 -58.46 -6.04
CA GLY A 11 -34.11 -59.71 -6.77
C GLY A 11 -35.54 -60.28 -6.75
N GLY A 12 -35.93 -60.93 -7.84
CA GLY A 12 -37.20 -61.65 -7.98
C GLY A 12 -37.19 -62.51 -9.24
N ASP A 13 -36.44 -63.60 -9.19
CA ASP A 13 -36.71 -64.81 -9.98
C ASP A 13 -37.81 -65.58 -9.24
N ASP A 14 -38.88 -65.95 -9.93
CA ASP A 14 -39.66 -67.12 -9.53
C ASP A 14 -40.36 -67.75 -10.73
N SER A 15 -40.14 -69.06 -10.80
CA SER A 15 -40.60 -69.99 -11.80
C SER A 15 -42.03 -70.48 -11.53
N ALA A 16 -42.64 -71.01 -12.60
CA ALA A 16 -43.42 -72.26 -12.62
C ALA A 16 -44.96 -72.21 -12.83
N THR A 17 -45.37 -73.05 -13.79
CA THR A 17 -46.57 -73.93 -13.85
C THR A 17 -47.92 -73.44 -14.42
N ASN A 18 -48.19 -73.77 -15.70
CA ASN A 18 -49.25 -74.65 -16.28
C ASN A 18 -50.75 -74.54 -15.82
N PRO A 19 -51.74 -75.17 -16.50
CA PRO A 19 -52.19 -75.08 -17.91
C PRO A 19 -53.75 -75.06 -18.06
N THR A 20 -54.37 -74.42 -19.07
CA THR A 20 -55.76 -74.75 -19.53
C THR A 20 -55.98 -74.13 -20.92
N ARG A 21 -56.04 -74.83 -22.06
CA ARG A 21 -56.96 -75.88 -22.58
C ARG A 21 -58.34 -75.35 -23.02
N VAL A 22 -58.50 -75.05 -24.31
CA VAL A 22 -59.70 -75.20 -25.19
C VAL A 22 -59.21 -74.99 -26.63
N SER A 23 -59.62 -75.64 -27.73
CA SER A 23 -60.25 -76.93 -28.07
C SER A 23 -60.50 -76.89 -29.59
N GLY A 24 -60.21 -77.98 -30.31
CA GLY A 24 -60.71 -78.26 -31.66
C GLY A 24 -59.92 -77.63 -32.81
N ASN A 25 -59.64 -78.30 -33.93
CA ASN A 25 -60.00 -79.65 -34.36
C ASN A 25 -59.06 -80.05 -35.51
N LYS A 26 -58.31 -81.13 -35.36
CA LYS A 26 -57.69 -81.84 -36.50
C LYS A 26 -58.78 -82.59 -37.27
N ARG A 27 -58.82 -82.44 -38.58
CA ARG A 27 -59.34 -83.40 -39.56
C ARG A 27 -58.27 -83.39 -40.68
N SER A 28 -57.41 -84.37 -40.91
CA SER A 28 -57.53 -85.84 -40.97
C SER A 28 -58.51 -86.30 -42.02
N PHE A 29 -57.96 -86.97 -43.04
CA PHE A 29 -58.58 -87.90 -44.00
C PHE A 29 -59.53 -87.22 -45.02
N GLU A 30 -59.56 -87.57 -46.29
CA GLU A 30 -59.35 -88.89 -46.90
C GLU A 30 -59.05 -88.69 -48.40
N ASP A 31 -58.07 -89.42 -48.92
CA ASP A 31 -58.03 -89.80 -50.33
C ASP A 31 -59.28 -90.64 -50.61
N ASP A 32 -60.06 -90.28 -51.62
CA ASP A 32 -60.99 -91.23 -52.21
C ASP A 32 -61.04 -91.04 -53.72
N ASP A 33 -60.28 -91.92 -54.38
CA ASP A 33 -60.46 -92.39 -55.74
C ASP A 33 -61.93 -92.78 -55.98
N ILE A 34 -62.72 -91.82 -56.47
CA ILE A 34 -64.14 -92.03 -56.80
C ILE A 34 -64.35 -92.70 -58.18
N PHE A 35 -63.42 -93.57 -58.59
CA PHE A 35 -63.57 -94.48 -59.74
C PHE A 35 -63.73 -95.94 -59.29
N GLY A 36 -64.65 -96.16 -58.34
CA GLY A 36 -65.11 -97.47 -57.91
C GLY A 36 -66.60 -97.67 -58.18
N SER A 37 -67.05 -97.58 -59.44
CA SER A 37 -68.44 -97.93 -59.78
C SER A 37 -68.64 -99.44 -59.74
N LYS A 38 -69.12 -99.88 -58.58
CA LYS A 38 -69.70 -101.19 -58.28
C LYS A 38 -70.80 -101.53 -59.30
N ARG A 39 -70.56 -102.57 -60.11
CA ARG A 39 -71.57 -103.25 -60.94
C ARG A 39 -72.70 -103.74 -60.02
N GLY A 40 -73.84 -103.06 -60.05
CA GLY A 40 -75.05 -103.40 -59.32
C GLY A 40 -76.26 -103.27 -60.25
N ARG A 41 -76.64 -104.40 -60.84
CA ARG A 41 -77.79 -104.64 -61.71
C ARG A 41 -79.11 -104.12 -61.09
N THR A 42 -79.86 -103.31 -61.83
CA THR A 42 -81.33 -103.28 -61.73
C THR A 42 -81.91 -103.23 -63.15
N GLU A 43 -82.54 -104.34 -63.54
CA GLU A 43 -83.33 -104.44 -64.76
C GLU A 43 -84.74 -103.88 -64.47
N ALA A 44 -85.15 -102.96 -65.34
CA ALA A 44 -86.51 -102.59 -65.77
C ALA A 44 -87.70 -102.82 -64.81
N GLU A 45 -88.24 -101.71 -64.30
CA GLU A 45 -89.67 -101.60 -64.02
C GLU A 45 -90.19 -100.27 -64.59
N GLU A 46 -91.33 -100.35 -65.28
CA GLU A 46 -91.94 -99.35 -66.15
C GLU A 46 -92.22 -98.04 -65.37
N ALA A 47 -91.43 -96.98 -65.65
CA ALA A 47 -91.58 -95.71 -64.95
C ALA A 47 -92.90 -95.03 -65.32
N ALA A 48 -93.81 -94.94 -64.35
CA ALA A 48 -95.01 -94.11 -64.45
C ALA A 48 -94.66 -92.66 -64.87
N PRO A 49 -95.46 -92.01 -65.74
CA PRO A 49 -95.11 -90.72 -66.35
C PRO A 49 -94.79 -89.59 -65.36
N GLY A 50 -95.27 -89.67 -64.11
CA GLY A 50 -94.96 -88.73 -63.04
C GLY A 50 -93.55 -88.87 -62.44
N VAL A 51 -92.99 -90.08 -62.38
CA VAL A 51 -91.66 -90.33 -61.80
C VAL A 51 -90.56 -89.89 -62.77
N ALA A 52 -90.72 -90.21 -64.06
CA ALA A 52 -89.84 -89.72 -65.11
C ALA A 52 -89.87 -88.18 -65.19
N THR A 53 -91.06 -87.57 -65.09
CA THR A 53 -91.20 -86.10 -65.07
C THR A 53 -90.54 -85.48 -63.83
N GLY A 54 -90.67 -86.09 -62.66
CA GLY A 54 -90.01 -85.64 -61.43
C GLY A 54 -88.48 -85.72 -61.51
N MET A 55 -87.92 -86.82 -62.02
CA MET A 55 -86.48 -86.92 -62.26
C MET A 55 -85.98 -85.88 -63.28
N ILE A 56 -86.73 -85.65 -64.35
CA ILE A 56 -86.40 -84.63 -65.36
C ILE A 56 -86.40 -83.22 -64.74
N LEU A 57 -87.36 -82.90 -63.85
CA LEU A 57 -87.39 -81.61 -63.16
C LEU A 57 -86.26 -81.45 -62.14
N SER A 58 -85.94 -82.49 -61.37
CA SER A 58 -84.79 -82.48 -60.45
C SER A 58 -83.46 -82.35 -61.18
N LEU A 59 -83.29 -83.04 -62.31
CA LEU A 59 -82.11 -82.91 -63.16
C LEU A 59 -82.03 -81.52 -63.80
N ARG A 60 -83.15 -80.93 -64.23
CA ARG A 60 -83.19 -79.55 -64.75
C ARG A 60 -82.88 -78.51 -63.67
N ALA A 61 -83.40 -78.69 -62.45
CA ALA A 61 -83.09 -77.82 -61.32
C ALA A 61 -81.60 -77.93 -60.94
N SER A 62 -81.07 -79.16 -60.86
CA SER A 62 -79.64 -79.39 -60.63
C SER A 62 -78.77 -78.85 -61.75
N LEU A 63 -79.20 -78.96 -63.01
CA LEU A 63 -78.49 -78.39 -64.16
C LEU A 63 -78.45 -76.87 -64.05
N LYS A 64 -79.57 -76.24 -63.70
CA LYS A 64 -79.67 -74.79 -63.50
C LYS A 64 -78.80 -74.31 -62.32
N ASP A 65 -78.75 -75.06 -61.23
CA ASP A 65 -77.86 -74.76 -60.09
C ASP A 65 -76.39 -74.93 -60.48
N CYS A 66 -76.06 -75.95 -61.28
CA CYS A 66 -74.72 -76.13 -61.85
C CYS A 66 -74.34 -74.97 -62.78
N GLU A 67 -75.27 -74.52 -63.64
CA GLU A 67 -75.07 -73.35 -64.51
C GLU A 67 -74.85 -72.06 -63.70
N ALA A 68 -75.61 -71.85 -62.63
CA ALA A 68 -75.43 -70.70 -61.73
C ALA A 68 -74.08 -70.73 -61.00
N LYS A 69 -73.66 -71.90 -60.50
CA LYS A 69 -72.32 -72.08 -59.90
C LYS A 69 -71.21 -71.88 -60.92
N LEU A 70 -71.38 -72.39 -62.14
CA LEU A 70 -70.42 -72.18 -63.23
C LEU A 70 -70.28 -70.70 -63.56
N ALA A 71 -71.39 -69.97 -63.64
CA ALA A 71 -71.37 -68.51 -63.84
C ALA A 71 -70.64 -67.79 -62.70
N SER A 72 -70.92 -68.15 -61.44
CA SER A 72 -70.21 -67.59 -60.27
C SER A 72 -68.71 -67.88 -60.31
N CYS A 73 -68.31 -69.13 -60.58
CA CYS A 73 -66.91 -69.50 -60.71
C CYS A 73 -66.25 -68.76 -61.89
N GLN A 74 -66.97 -68.52 -62.98
CA GLN A 74 -66.46 -67.79 -64.12
C GLN A 74 -66.27 -66.29 -63.81
N ASP A 75 -67.12 -65.71 -62.98
CA ASP A 75 -66.96 -64.32 -62.53
C ASP A 75 -65.86 -64.18 -61.47
N GLU A 76 -65.72 -65.15 -60.56
CA GLU A 76 -64.58 -65.24 -59.63
C GLU A 76 -63.26 -65.42 -60.38
N LEU A 77 -63.23 -66.26 -61.42
CA LEU A 77 -62.06 -66.43 -62.29
C LEU A 77 -61.69 -65.12 -62.98
N LYS A 78 -62.66 -64.42 -63.58
CA LYS A 78 -62.40 -63.09 -64.20
C LYS A 78 -61.91 -62.09 -63.15
N SER A 79 -62.50 -62.09 -61.95
CA SER A 79 -62.04 -61.23 -60.86
C SER A 79 -60.59 -61.53 -60.49
N ALA A 80 -60.24 -62.81 -60.31
CA ALA A 80 -58.88 -63.24 -60.03
C ALA A 80 -57.90 -62.90 -61.19
N GLU A 81 -58.32 -63.06 -62.45
CA GLU A 81 -57.54 -62.66 -63.62
C GLU A 81 -57.30 -61.15 -63.65
N THR A 82 -58.31 -60.33 -63.34
CA THR A 82 -58.13 -58.87 -63.26
C THR A 82 -57.18 -58.47 -62.12
N GLU A 83 -57.23 -59.20 -61.00
CA GLU A 83 -56.33 -58.98 -59.88
C GLU A 83 -54.88 -59.39 -60.22
N ILE A 84 -54.68 -60.56 -60.84
CA ILE A 84 -53.37 -61.01 -61.34
C ILE A 84 -52.82 -60.00 -62.34
N ASN A 85 -53.64 -59.54 -63.29
CA ASN A 85 -53.23 -58.53 -64.27
C ASN A 85 -52.85 -57.21 -63.58
N LYS A 86 -53.61 -56.78 -62.58
CA LYS A 86 -53.29 -55.59 -61.77
C LYS A 86 -51.95 -55.74 -61.06
N TRP A 87 -51.69 -56.86 -60.39
CA TRP A 87 -50.40 -57.13 -59.74
C TRP A 87 -49.26 -57.20 -60.76
N THR A 88 -49.48 -57.87 -61.91
CA THR A 88 -48.50 -57.97 -62.99
C THR A 88 -48.12 -56.59 -63.53
N SER A 89 -49.09 -55.70 -63.76
CA SER A 89 -48.83 -54.32 -64.17
C SER A 89 -48.10 -53.51 -63.09
N ALA A 90 -48.43 -53.69 -61.81
CA ALA A 90 -47.73 -53.01 -60.71
C ALA A 90 -46.25 -53.42 -60.67
N PHE A 91 -45.94 -54.71 -60.77
CA PHE A 91 -44.56 -55.20 -60.79
C PHE A 91 -43.78 -54.78 -62.04
N GLN A 92 -44.44 -54.62 -63.19
CA GLN A 92 -43.79 -54.11 -64.40
C GLN A 92 -43.42 -52.62 -64.29
N ASN A 93 -44.20 -51.85 -63.55
CA ASN A 93 -43.99 -50.42 -63.37
C ASN A 93 -42.99 -50.11 -62.22
N GLU A 94 -42.72 -51.06 -61.33
CA GLU A 94 -41.78 -50.88 -60.21
C GLU A 94 -40.34 -51.23 -60.60
N SER A 95 -39.40 -50.37 -60.18
CA SER A 95 -37.97 -50.47 -60.49
C SER A 95 -37.21 -51.57 -59.75
N PHE A 96 -37.92 -52.43 -58.99
CA PHE A 96 -37.30 -53.47 -58.16
C PHE A 96 -36.74 -54.63 -59.00
N VAL A 97 -37.27 -54.85 -60.21
CA VAL A 97 -36.83 -55.94 -61.10
C VAL A 97 -35.73 -55.41 -62.04
N PRO A 98 -34.50 -55.96 -62.01
CA PRO A 98 -33.45 -55.59 -62.95
C PRO A 98 -33.91 -55.83 -64.39
N ALA A 99 -33.67 -54.86 -65.28
CA ALA A 99 -34.15 -54.90 -66.66
C ALA A 99 -33.81 -56.24 -67.35
N GLY A 100 -34.85 -56.99 -67.75
CA GLY A 100 -34.71 -58.22 -68.56
C GLY A 100 -34.77 -59.56 -67.80
N LYS A 101 -35.09 -59.59 -66.50
CA LYS A 101 -35.36 -60.86 -65.77
C LYS A 101 -36.82 -60.95 -65.31
N SER A 102 -37.42 -62.13 -65.41
CA SER A 102 -38.71 -62.43 -64.76
C SER A 102 -38.49 -62.47 -63.24
N PRO A 103 -39.34 -61.81 -62.42
CA PRO A 103 -39.17 -61.82 -60.97
C PRO A 103 -39.46 -63.22 -60.42
N GLU A 104 -38.39 -63.94 -60.06
CA GLU A 104 -38.52 -65.24 -59.41
C GLU A 104 -39.12 -65.06 -58.00
N PRO A 105 -40.13 -65.86 -57.59
CA PRO A 105 -40.85 -65.66 -56.33
C PRO A 105 -39.95 -65.56 -55.09
N ARG A 106 -38.82 -66.27 -55.07
CA ARG A 106 -37.86 -66.23 -53.95
C ARG A 106 -37.18 -64.85 -53.83
N PHE A 107 -36.79 -64.24 -54.94
CA PHE A 107 -36.18 -62.91 -54.95
C PHE A 107 -37.13 -61.83 -54.42
N LEU A 108 -38.42 -61.91 -54.78
CA LEU A 108 -39.47 -61.05 -54.24
C LEU A 108 -39.62 -61.22 -52.73
N ILE A 109 -39.66 -62.47 -52.25
CA ILE A 109 -39.77 -62.77 -50.81
C ILE A 109 -38.57 -62.22 -50.04
N ASP A 110 -37.35 -62.45 -50.52
CA ASP A 110 -36.13 -61.97 -49.89
C ASP A 110 -36.08 -60.42 -49.89
N TYR A 111 -36.51 -59.78 -50.97
CA TYR A 111 -36.60 -58.32 -51.02
C TYR A 111 -37.64 -57.76 -50.05
N ILE A 112 -38.83 -58.35 -49.98
CA ILE A 112 -39.86 -57.96 -49.01
C ILE A 112 -39.33 -58.16 -47.59
N GLN A 113 -38.60 -59.25 -47.33
CA GLN A 113 -38.02 -59.51 -46.02
C GLN A 113 -36.92 -58.48 -45.66
N ASN A 114 -36.09 -58.09 -46.63
CA ASN A 114 -35.07 -57.05 -46.49
C ASN A 114 -35.68 -55.65 -46.31
N LEU A 115 -36.75 -55.33 -47.05
CA LEU A 115 -37.51 -54.10 -46.84
C LEU A 115 -38.12 -54.07 -45.44
N LYS A 116 -38.71 -55.18 -44.97
CA LYS A 116 -39.26 -55.27 -43.61
C LYS A 116 -38.19 -55.15 -42.53
N SER A 117 -36.98 -55.68 -42.74
CA SER A 117 -35.88 -55.52 -41.77
C SER A 117 -35.32 -54.10 -41.79
N SER A 118 -35.19 -53.49 -42.97
CA SER A 118 -34.82 -52.08 -43.13
C SER A 118 -35.84 -51.14 -42.48
N GLU A 119 -37.13 -51.38 -42.69
CA GLU A 119 -38.22 -50.63 -42.05
C GLU A 119 -38.14 -50.74 -40.52
N ARG A 120 -37.92 -51.94 -39.99
CA ARG A 120 -37.72 -52.16 -38.54
C ARG A 120 -36.50 -51.40 -38.02
N SER A 121 -35.38 -51.45 -38.73
CA SER A 121 -34.16 -50.74 -38.34
C SER A 121 -34.34 -49.21 -38.36
N LEU A 122 -35.00 -48.66 -39.39
CA LEU A 122 -35.28 -47.23 -39.48
C LEU A 122 -36.24 -46.78 -38.37
N LYS A 123 -37.25 -47.58 -38.02
CA LYS A 123 -38.13 -47.31 -36.88
C LYS A 123 -37.36 -47.29 -35.56
N GLU A 124 -36.43 -48.20 -35.35
CA GLU A 124 -35.58 -48.21 -34.16
C GLU A 124 -34.67 -46.97 -34.10
N GLN A 125 -34.03 -46.60 -35.21
CA GLN A 125 -33.22 -45.39 -35.29
C GLN A 125 -34.04 -44.12 -35.03
N LEU A 126 -35.27 -44.06 -35.55
CA LEU A 126 -36.22 -42.96 -35.28
C LEU A 126 -36.51 -42.86 -33.78
N GLU A 127 -36.80 -43.98 -33.11
CA GLU A 127 -37.08 -43.97 -31.67
C GLU A 127 -35.84 -43.60 -30.83
N ILE A 128 -34.64 -44.02 -31.25
CA ILE A 128 -33.38 -43.56 -30.62
C ILE A 128 -33.20 -42.05 -30.82
N ALA A 129 -33.44 -41.54 -32.03
CA ALA A 129 -33.34 -40.12 -32.34
C ALA A 129 -34.32 -39.29 -31.51
N LYS A 130 -35.59 -39.72 -31.40
CA LYS A 130 -36.60 -39.08 -30.54
C LYS A 130 -36.20 -39.08 -29.07
N ARG A 131 -35.66 -40.18 -28.54
CA ARG A 131 -35.16 -40.23 -27.16
C ARG A 131 -33.98 -39.28 -26.93
N LYS A 132 -33.07 -39.16 -27.91
CA LYS A 132 -31.95 -38.21 -27.86
C LYS A 132 -32.43 -36.76 -27.93
N GLU A 133 -33.38 -36.47 -28.81
CA GLU A 133 -34.01 -35.16 -28.93
C GLU A 133 -34.69 -34.76 -27.61
N ALA A 134 -35.49 -35.64 -27.01
CA ALA A 134 -36.12 -35.40 -25.71
C ALA A 134 -35.08 -35.13 -24.60
N SER A 135 -33.99 -35.90 -24.56
CA SER A 135 -32.88 -35.66 -23.62
C SER A 135 -32.21 -34.29 -23.85
N CYS A 136 -32.01 -33.91 -25.11
CA CYS A 136 -31.45 -32.60 -25.46
C CYS A 136 -32.35 -31.45 -25.03
N ILE A 137 -33.67 -31.56 -25.23
CA ILE A 137 -34.66 -30.56 -24.78
C ILE A 137 -34.59 -30.38 -23.26
N VAL A 138 -34.55 -31.48 -22.49
CA VAL A 138 -34.43 -31.40 -21.02
C VAL A 138 -33.12 -30.75 -20.59
N GLN A 139 -31.99 -31.13 -21.21
CA GLN A 139 -30.69 -30.51 -20.91
C GLN A 139 -30.65 -29.03 -21.27
N TYR A 140 -31.27 -28.65 -22.38
CA TYR A 140 -31.38 -27.26 -22.80
C TYR A 140 -32.18 -26.44 -21.78
N ALA A 141 -33.35 -26.94 -21.36
CA ALA A 141 -34.18 -26.30 -20.34
C ALA A 141 -33.42 -26.12 -19.01
N LYS A 142 -32.66 -27.15 -18.59
CA LYS A 142 -31.82 -27.06 -17.38
C LYS A 142 -30.73 -25.99 -17.51
N ARG A 143 -30.03 -25.95 -18.65
CA ARG A 143 -29.01 -24.91 -18.93
C ARG A 143 -29.61 -23.51 -18.97
N GLU A 144 -30.82 -23.37 -19.51
CA GLU A 144 -31.54 -22.10 -19.54
C GLU A 144 -31.93 -21.62 -18.14
N GLN A 145 -32.39 -22.54 -17.28
CA GLN A 145 -32.64 -22.26 -15.87
C GLN A 145 -31.35 -21.82 -15.14
N GLU A 146 -30.24 -22.56 -15.29
CA GLU A 146 -28.95 -22.21 -14.70
C GLU A 146 -28.48 -20.81 -15.17
N MET A 147 -28.65 -20.49 -16.46
CA MET A 147 -28.37 -19.15 -16.98
C MET A 147 -29.25 -18.06 -16.36
N ALA A 148 -30.53 -18.34 -16.11
CA ALA A 148 -31.45 -17.40 -15.46
C ALA A 148 -31.07 -17.15 -13.99
N GLU A 149 -30.71 -18.21 -13.26
CA GLU A 149 -30.22 -18.14 -11.87
C GLU A 149 -28.91 -17.32 -11.79
N LEU A 150 -27.94 -17.61 -12.67
CA LEU A 150 -26.70 -16.84 -12.76
C LEU A 150 -26.95 -15.37 -13.11
N LYS A 151 -27.86 -15.07 -14.06
CA LYS A 151 -28.27 -13.70 -14.37
C LYS A 151 -28.92 -12.99 -13.17
N SER A 152 -29.68 -13.71 -12.33
CA SER A 152 -30.22 -13.16 -11.09
C SER A 152 -29.11 -12.86 -10.09
N ALA A 153 -28.23 -13.82 -9.82
CA ALA A 153 -27.10 -13.64 -8.92
C ALA A 153 -26.21 -12.46 -9.33
N VAL A 154 -25.97 -12.28 -10.65
CA VAL A 154 -25.24 -11.10 -11.17
C VAL A 154 -26.01 -9.80 -10.93
N ARG A 155 -27.33 -9.77 -11.11
CA ARG A 155 -28.15 -8.58 -10.79
C ARG A 155 -28.11 -8.26 -9.29
N ASP A 156 -28.17 -9.27 -8.45
CA ASP A 156 -28.15 -9.13 -6.99
C ASP A 156 -26.77 -8.65 -6.52
N LEU A 157 -25.69 -9.28 -6.97
CA LEU A 157 -24.32 -8.81 -6.71
C LEU A 157 -24.10 -7.38 -7.25
N LYS A 158 -24.59 -7.08 -8.45
CA LYS A 158 -24.57 -5.72 -9.01
C LYS A 158 -25.38 -4.75 -8.16
N SER A 159 -26.46 -5.20 -7.51
CA SER A 159 -27.25 -4.39 -6.58
C SER A 159 -26.59 -4.21 -5.22
N GLN A 160 -25.82 -5.19 -4.75
CA GLN A 160 -24.96 -5.07 -3.56
C GLN A 160 -23.75 -4.17 -3.83
N LEU A 161 -23.25 -4.18 -5.08
CA LEU A 161 -22.20 -3.27 -5.55
C LEU A 161 -22.75 -1.88 -5.89
N LYS A 162 -24.05 -1.76 -6.24
CA LYS A 162 -24.75 -0.46 -6.23
C LYS A 162 -24.75 0.03 -4.78
N PRO A 163 -24.39 1.28 -4.53
CA PRO A 163 -23.47 1.44 -3.43
C PRO A 163 -24.19 1.72 -2.12
N ALA A 164 -23.82 0.98 -1.07
CA ALA A 164 -23.72 1.53 0.29
C ALA A 164 -22.86 2.82 0.31
N SER A 165 -22.03 3.02 -0.72
CA SER A 165 -21.30 4.27 -0.98
C SER A 165 -22.17 5.45 -1.41
N MET A 166 -23.44 5.32 -1.84
CA MET A 166 -24.27 6.50 -2.13
C MET A 166 -24.79 7.13 -0.85
N GLN A 167 -25.10 6.31 0.17
CA GLN A 167 -25.41 6.80 1.51
C GLN A 167 -24.14 7.32 2.21
N ALA A 168 -23.04 6.56 2.19
CA ALA A 168 -21.77 7.03 2.76
C ALA A 168 -21.23 8.27 2.04
N ARG A 169 -21.34 8.36 0.71
CA ARG A 169 -20.99 9.57 -0.06
C ARG A 169 -21.99 10.71 0.19
N ARG A 170 -23.29 10.45 0.40
CA ARG A 170 -24.23 11.48 0.87
C ARG A 170 -23.87 12.00 2.26
N LEU A 171 -23.54 11.11 3.20
CA LEU A 171 -23.13 11.46 4.55
C LEU A 171 -21.77 12.19 4.56
N LEU A 172 -20.84 11.81 3.69
CA LEU A 172 -19.54 12.48 3.52
C LEU A 172 -19.64 13.80 2.72
N LEU A 173 -20.70 13.98 1.94
CA LEU A 173 -21.03 15.23 1.24
C LEU A 173 -21.98 16.12 2.06
N ASP A 174 -22.46 15.66 3.21
CA ASP A 174 -23.31 16.43 4.11
C ASP A 174 -22.42 17.43 4.90
N PRO A 175 -22.60 18.75 4.71
CA PRO A 175 -21.80 19.75 5.41
C PRO A 175 -21.89 19.63 6.94
N ALA A 176 -23.04 19.24 7.50
CA ALA A 176 -23.21 19.11 8.95
C ALA A 176 -22.44 17.91 9.51
N ILE A 177 -22.37 16.82 8.75
CA ILE A 177 -21.59 15.63 9.14
C ILE A 177 -20.10 15.90 9.00
N HIS A 178 -19.68 16.64 7.96
CA HIS A 178 -18.30 17.08 7.83
C HIS A 178 -17.86 17.95 9.02
N GLU A 179 -18.74 18.86 9.48
CA GLU A 179 -18.50 19.70 10.64
C GLU A 179 -18.38 18.87 11.93
N GLU A 180 -19.29 17.93 12.19
CA GLU A 180 -19.20 17.03 13.35
C GLU A 180 -17.96 16.14 13.31
N PHE A 181 -17.60 15.61 12.13
CA PHE A 181 -16.38 14.82 11.97
C PHE A 181 -15.13 15.67 12.23
N SER A 182 -15.11 16.91 11.73
CA SER A 182 -14.02 17.85 11.99
C SER A 182 -13.93 18.23 13.46
N ARG A 183 -15.07 18.45 14.13
CA ARG A 183 -15.15 18.71 15.56
C ARG A 183 -14.64 17.52 16.38
N LEU A 184 -15.07 16.30 16.04
CA LEU A 184 -14.63 15.07 16.69
C LEU A 184 -13.14 14.81 16.47
N LYS A 185 -12.65 15.04 15.24
CA LYS A 185 -11.22 14.95 14.91
C LYS A 185 -10.39 15.93 15.74
N ASN A 186 -10.81 17.20 15.80
CA ASN A 186 -10.12 18.23 16.59
C ASN A 186 -10.15 17.89 18.08
N LEU A 187 -11.28 17.41 18.60
CA LEU A 187 -11.41 16.97 19.99
C LEU A 187 -10.49 15.77 20.29
N ALA A 188 -10.40 14.81 19.37
CA ALA A 188 -9.48 13.68 19.51
C ALA A 188 -8.02 14.14 19.53
N GLU A 189 -7.62 15.01 18.59
CA GLU A 189 -6.27 15.59 18.55
C GLU A 189 -5.94 16.40 19.82
N GLU A 190 -6.91 17.14 20.38
CA GLU A 190 -6.76 17.87 21.64
C GLU A 190 -6.57 16.91 22.83
N LYS A 191 -7.35 15.83 22.90
CA LYS A 191 -7.23 14.82 23.95
C LYS A 191 -5.90 14.07 23.85
N ASP A 192 -5.43 13.73 22.65
CA ASP A 192 -4.13 13.10 22.44
C ASP A 192 -2.97 14.02 22.88
N LYS A 193 -3.06 15.32 22.58
CA LYS A 193 -2.11 16.31 23.13
C LYS A 193 -2.15 16.33 24.64
N LYS A 194 -3.34 16.32 25.26
CA LYS A 194 -3.48 16.30 26.72
C LYS A 194 -2.93 15.02 27.34
N ILE A 195 -3.15 13.87 26.71
CA ILE A 195 -2.56 12.59 27.14
C ILE A 195 -1.04 12.69 27.10
N LYS A 196 -0.47 13.21 26.01
CA LYS A 196 0.98 13.38 25.88
C LYS A 196 1.52 14.33 26.94
N GLU A 197 0.89 15.48 27.16
CA GLU A 197 1.25 16.41 28.23
C GLU A 197 1.18 15.76 29.62
N LEU A 198 0.13 14.99 29.91
CA LEU A 198 -0.01 14.29 31.19
C LEU A 198 1.04 13.17 31.33
N GLN A 199 1.37 12.45 30.26
CA GLN A 199 2.45 11.47 30.24
C GLN A 199 3.81 12.13 30.45
N ASP A 200 4.06 13.29 29.83
CA ASP A 200 5.28 14.08 30.01
C ASP A 200 5.36 14.61 31.45
N ASN A 201 4.25 15.09 32.01
CA ASN A 201 4.17 15.53 33.41
C ASN A 201 4.36 14.36 34.38
N ILE A 202 3.75 13.20 34.13
CA ILE A 202 4.01 11.99 34.91
C ILE A 202 5.48 11.64 34.81
N SER A 203 6.08 11.64 33.61
CA SER A 203 7.50 11.34 33.43
C SER A 203 8.40 12.35 34.17
N ALA A 204 8.00 13.62 34.20
CA ALA A 204 8.68 14.68 34.94
C ALA A 204 8.51 14.54 36.47
N VAL A 205 7.34 14.11 36.95
CA VAL A 205 7.08 13.88 38.39
C VAL A 205 7.69 12.55 38.86
N THR A 206 7.78 11.55 37.97
CA THR A 206 8.47 10.28 38.20
C THR A 206 9.99 10.42 37.96
N PHE A 207 10.46 11.64 37.70
CA PHE A 207 11.88 11.96 37.69
C PHE A 207 12.44 11.70 39.09
N THR A 208 13.09 10.55 39.20
CA THR A 208 13.88 10.20 40.38
C THR A 208 15.34 10.43 40.04
N ALA A 209 16.12 10.95 41.00
CA ALA A 209 17.57 11.10 40.88
C ALA A 209 18.29 9.78 40.49
N HIS A 210 17.60 8.64 40.63
CA HIS A 210 18.10 7.30 40.38
C HIS A 210 17.75 6.76 38.98
N SER A 211 16.81 7.40 38.27
CA SER A 211 16.48 7.05 36.87
C SER A 211 17.67 7.38 35.94
N LYS A 212 17.77 6.71 34.78
CA LYS A 212 18.88 6.94 33.83
C LYS A 212 18.96 8.41 33.39
N ASN A 213 17.81 9.03 33.09
CA ASN A 213 17.75 10.43 32.72
C ASN A 213 18.00 11.35 33.92
N GLY A 214 17.56 10.96 35.13
CA GLY A 214 17.85 11.68 36.37
C GLY A 214 19.33 11.70 36.74
N LYS A 215 20.01 10.55 36.64
CA LYS A 215 21.46 10.45 36.84
C LYS A 215 22.23 11.31 35.83
N MET A 216 21.82 11.31 34.56
CA MET A 216 22.47 12.11 33.52
C MET A 216 22.28 13.61 33.76
N LEU A 217 21.09 14.06 34.15
CA LEU A 217 20.84 15.46 34.48
C LEU A 217 21.59 15.88 35.74
N MET A 218 21.59 15.07 36.80
CA MET A 218 22.35 15.33 38.02
C MET A 218 23.86 15.40 37.75
N ALA A 219 24.39 14.50 36.91
CA ALA A 219 25.78 14.58 36.46
C ALA A 219 26.06 15.89 35.72
N LYS A 220 25.16 16.32 34.80
CA LYS A 220 25.29 17.59 34.08
C LYS A 220 25.20 18.81 35.01
N CYS A 221 24.31 18.79 36.00
CA CYS A 221 24.24 19.84 37.00
C CYS A 221 25.54 19.90 37.82
N LYS A 222 26.09 18.74 38.20
CA LYS A 222 27.37 18.67 38.93
C LYS A 222 28.52 19.23 38.10
N THR A 223 28.62 18.86 36.81
CA THR A 223 29.67 19.40 35.93
C THR A 223 29.52 20.90 35.71
N LEU A 224 28.30 21.40 35.50
CA LEU A 224 28.06 22.85 35.36
C LEU A 224 28.37 23.61 36.65
N GLN A 225 28.14 22.99 37.81
CA GLN A 225 28.51 23.57 39.10
C GLN A 225 30.03 23.64 39.27
N GLU A 226 30.74 22.55 38.95
CA GLU A 226 32.21 22.50 38.94
C GLU A 226 32.80 23.53 37.97
N GLU A 227 32.24 23.67 36.76
CA GLU A 227 32.65 24.68 35.79
C GLU A 227 32.43 26.11 36.30
N ASN A 228 31.29 26.39 36.94
CA ASN A 228 31.02 27.71 37.51
C ASN A 228 31.94 28.04 38.70
N GLU A 229 32.23 27.05 39.53
CA GLU A 229 33.20 27.18 40.62
C GLU A 229 34.60 27.48 40.08
N GLU A 230 35.02 26.79 39.01
CA GLU A 230 36.29 27.04 38.32
C GLU A 230 36.35 28.43 37.67
N ILE A 231 35.28 28.87 37.00
CA ILE A 231 35.19 30.24 36.44
C ILE A 231 35.28 31.28 37.56
N GLY A 232 34.59 31.05 38.68
CA GLY A 232 34.66 31.91 39.87
C GLY A 232 36.07 31.96 40.47
N HIS A 233 36.74 30.81 40.52
CA HIS A 233 38.12 30.69 40.98
C HIS A 233 39.07 31.47 40.07
N GLN A 234 39.01 31.25 38.76
CA GLN A 234 39.84 31.96 37.78
C GLN A 234 39.61 33.48 37.80
N ALA A 235 38.36 33.92 37.98
CA ALA A 235 38.04 35.34 38.10
C ALA A 235 38.63 35.95 39.39
N ALA A 236 38.56 35.23 40.51
CA ALA A 236 39.15 35.66 41.78
C ALA A 236 40.68 35.68 41.71
N GLU A 237 41.29 34.62 41.18
CA GLU A 237 42.74 34.52 41.00
C GLU A 237 43.29 35.58 40.05
N GLY A 238 42.61 35.83 38.92
CA GLY A 238 43.02 36.85 37.96
C GLY A 238 43.06 38.24 38.58
N LYS A 239 42.03 38.61 39.36
CA LYS A 239 42.00 39.90 40.06
C LYS A 239 43.04 39.99 41.17
N ILE A 240 43.26 38.90 41.91
CA ILE A 240 44.31 38.85 42.94
C ILE A 240 45.70 38.98 42.31
N HIS A 241 45.96 38.30 41.20
CA HIS A 241 47.24 38.37 40.48
C HIS A 241 47.50 39.78 39.91
N GLU A 242 46.49 40.41 39.30
CA GLU A 242 46.60 41.80 38.83
C GLU A 242 46.92 42.77 39.97
N LEU A 243 46.21 42.65 41.10
CA LEU A 243 46.48 43.46 42.29
C LEU A 243 47.88 43.20 42.86
N ALA A 244 48.37 41.96 42.82
CA ALA A 244 49.72 41.62 43.25
C ALA A 244 50.79 42.29 42.39
N ILE A 245 50.62 42.32 41.05
CA ILE A 245 51.51 43.03 40.13
C ILE A 245 51.49 44.54 40.38
N LYS A 246 50.30 45.14 40.56
CA LYS A 246 50.20 46.56 40.88
C LYS A 246 50.88 46.88 42.21
N LEU A 247 50.76 46.01 43.21
CA LEU A 247 51.40 46.18 44.51
C LEU A 247 52.93 46.11 44.40
N THR A 248 53.49 45.17 43.65
CA THR A 248 54.95 45.07 43.46
C THR A 248 55.50 46.26 42.70
N MET A 249 54.81 46.74 41.66
CA MET A 249 55.15 47.96 40.94
C MET A 249 55.12 49.20 41.85
N GLN A 250 54.07 49.35 42.66
CA GLN A 250 53.99 50.45 43.63
C GLN A 250 55.10 50.39 44.67
N LYS A 251 55.51 49.19 45.11
CA LYS A 251 56.66 49.03 45.99
C LYS A 251 57.97 49.46 45.33
N SER A 252 58.17 49.18 44.04
CA SER A 252 59.38 49.61 43.33
C SER A 252 59.41 51.13 43.13
N GLN A 253 58.28 51.74 42.75
CA GLN A 253 58.16 53.20 42.63
C GLN A 253 58.43 53.91 43.97
N ASN A 254 57.90 53.38 45.08
CA ASN A 254 58.21 53.91 46.40
C ASN A 254 59.68 53.75 46.78
N ALA A 255 60.33 52.65 46.39
CA ALA A 255 61.76 52.46 46.62
C ALA A 255 62.60 53.46 45.80
N GLU A 256 62.21 53.71 44.55
CA GLU A 256 62.86 54.70 43.68
C GLU A 256 62.72 56.12 44.23
N LEU A 257 61.51 56.53 44.64
CA LEU A 257 61.29 57.83 45.29
C LEU A 257 62.15 57.99 46.55
N ARG A 258 62.21 56.95 47.40
CA ARG A 258 63.10 56.97 48.58
C ARG A 258 64.56 57.14 48.19
N SER A 259 65.02 56.46 47.13
CA SER A 259 66.39 56.61 46.62
C SER A 259 66.65 58.01 46.05
N GLN A 260 65.68 58.62 45.38
CA GLN A 260 65.79 59.99 44.88
C GLN A 260 65.88 61.00 46.03
N PHE A 261 65.03 60.87 47.06
CA PHE A 261 65.12 61.71 48.26
C PHE A 261 66.45 61.55 48.97
N GLU A 262 66.94 60.32 49.13
CA GLU A 262 68.27 60.06 49.70
C GLU A 262 69.39 60.77 48.91
N GLY A 263 69.32 60.73 47.57
CA GLY A 263 70.25 61.46 46.71
C GLY A 263 70.17 62.98 46.90
N LEU A 264 68.95 63.54 46.98
CA LEU A 264 68.74 64.97 47.24
C LEU A 264 69.26 65.39 48.61
N PHE A 265 69.07 64.58 49.65
CA PHE A 265 69.61 64.86 50.98
C PHE A 265 71.14 64.94 50.96
N LYS A 266 71.81 64.02 50.25
CA LYS A 266 73.27 64.07 50.07
C LYS A 266 73.73 65.31 49.32
N HIS A 267 73.07 65.66 48.23
CA HIS A 267 73.38 66.89 47.49
C HIS A 267 73.18 68.14 48.36
N MET A 268 72.13 68.16 49.19
CA MET A 268 71.87 69.28 50.10
C MET A 268 72.93 69.38 51.20
N GLU A 269 73.40 68.24 51.74
CA GLU A 269 74.52 68.18 52.68
C GLU A 269 75.82 68.68 52.05
N GLU A 270 76.13 68.24 50.83
CA GLU A 270 77.29 68.72 50.06
C GLU A 270 77.22 70.24 49.84
N LEU A 271 76.07 70.75 49.41
CA LEU A 271 75.87 72.19 49.21
C LEU A 271 75.99 72.97 50.53
N THR A 272 75.48 72.42 51.63
CA THR A 272 75.62 73.03 52.96
C THR A 272 77.09 73.12 53.35
N ASN A 273 77.87 72.05 53.14
CA ASN A 273 79.31 72.04 53.38
C ASN A 273 80.05 73.05 52.48
N ASP A 274 79.68 73.18 51.21
CA ASP A 274 80.25 74.17 50.29
C ASP A 274 79.97 75.61 50.75
N VAL A 275 78.75 75.89 51.21
CA VAL A 275 78.36 77.18 51.79
C VAL A 275 79.17 77.47 53.06
N GLU A 276 79.35 76.49 53.95
CA GLU A 276 80.17 76.66 55.16
C GLU A 276 81.63 76.99 54.83
N ARG A 277 82.25 76.26 53.87
CA ARG A 277 83.62 76.55 53.40
C ARG A 277 83.74 77.91 52.71
N SER A 278 82.74 78.27 51.91
CA SER A 278 82.68 79.59 51.27
C SER A 278 82.57 80.70 52.32
N ASN A 279 81.73 80.52 53.32
CA ASN A 279 81.56 81.46 54.43
C ASN A 279 82.85 81.62 55.25
N GLU A 280 83.57 80.52 55.53
CA GLU A 280 84.90 80.56 56.17
C GLU A 280 85.90 81.37 55.33
N THR A 281 85.91 81.17 54.00
CA THR A 281 86.76 81.94 53.08
C THR A 281 86.43 83.43 53.10
N VAL A 282 85.14 83.79 53.16
CA VAL A 282 84.69 85.19 53.26
C VAL A 282 85.19 85.83 54.55
N ILE A 283 85.12 85.15 55.69
CA ILE A 283 85.63 85.67 56.97
C ILE A 283 87.14 85.96 56.87
N ILE A 284 87.93 85.02 56.32
CA ILE A 284 89.38 85.23 56.11
C ILE A 284 89.65 86.44 55.21
N LEU A 285 88.86 86.61 54.14
CA LEU A 285 89.01 87.76 53.25
C LEU A 285 88.63 89.07 53.93
N GLN A 286 87.60 89.08 54.79
CA GLN A 286 87.23 90.24 55.61
C GLN A 286 88.34 90.60 56.59
N GLU A 287 88.94 89.64 57.29
CA GLU A 287 90.08 89.87 58.19
C GLU A 287 91.28 90.49 57.44
N LYS A 288 91.61 89.95 56.26
CA LYS A 288 92.67 90.51 55.40
C LYS A 288 92.32 91.91 54.90
N LEU A 289 91.05 92.18 54.59
CA LEU A 289 90.60 93.50 54.17
C LEU A 289 90.74 94.50 55.32
N GLU A 290 90.34 94.14 56.54
CA GLU A 290 90.55 94.97 57.73
C GLU A 290 92.03 95.20 58.03
N GLU A 291 92.89 94.19 57.86
CA GLU A 291 94.33 94.33 58.01
C GLU A 291 94.89 95.34 56.98
N LYS A 292 94.46 95.23 55.72
CA LYS A 292 94.84 96.17 54.66
C LYS A 292 94.27 97.56 54.90
N GLU A 293 93.05 97.69 55.40
CA GLU A 293 92.46 98.98 55.80
C GLU A 293 93.25 99.62 56.94
N LYS A 294 93.64 98.85 57.97
CA LYS A 294 94.53 99.31 59.05
C LYS A 294 95.90 99.73 58.51
N GLU A 295 96.47 98.97 57.58
CA GLU A 295 97.73 99.30 56.91
C GLU A 295 97.59 100.62 56.12
N ILE A 296 96.52 100.79 55.34
CA ILE A 296 96.19 102.02 54.63
C ILE A 296 96.01 103.19 55.62
N GLU A 297 95.31 102.99 56.73
CA GLU A 297 95.13 104.02 57.76
C GLU A 297 96.47 104.42 58.40
N SER A 298 97.35 103.45 58.66
CA SER A 298 98.70 103.69 59.17
C SER A 298 99.58 104.44 58.17
N LEU A 299 99.51 104.09 56.88
CA LEU A 299 100.19 104.78 55.80
C LEU A 299 99.62 106.19 55.60
N LYS A 300 98.30 106.37 55.72
CA LYS A 300 97.66 107.69 55.69
C LYS A 300 98.12 108.55 56.85
N LYS A 301 98.16 108.03 58.09
CA LYS A 301 98.72 108.76 59.25
C LYS A 301 100.21 109.06 59.05
N GLY A 302 100.98 108.14 58.50
CA GLY A 302 102.38 108.38 58.14
C GLY A 302 102.54 109.45 57.06
N MET A 303 101.68 109.45 56.04
CA MET A 303 101.59 110.53 55.05
C MET A 303 101.13 111.83 55.68
N GLU A 304 100.23 111.83 56.67
CA GLU A 304 99.79 113.03 57.37
C GLU A 304 100.90 113.61 58.26
N VAL A 305 101.75 112.77 58.86
CA VAL A 305 102.99 113.19 59.53
C VAL A 305 103.98 113.76 58.51
N VAL A 306 104.19 113.08 57.38
CA VAL A 306 105.07 113.56 56.30
C VAL A 306 104.53 114.83 55.63
N VAL A 307 103.21 114.98 55.52
CA VAL A 307 102.53 116.19 55.05
C VAL A 307 102.62 117.26 56.13
N SER A 308 102.59 116.95 57.42
CA SER A 308 102.86 117.93 58.49
C SER A 308 104.33 118.37 58.50
N ASP A 309 105.26 117.46 58.18
CA ASP A 309 106.70 117.73 58.03
C ASP A 309 107.01 118.46 56.70
N LEU A 310 106.15 118.36 55.68
CA LEU A 310 106.25 119.05 54.38
C LEU A 310 105.38 120.31 54.30
N ALA A 311 104.39 120.50 55.18
CA ALA A 311 103.53 121.68 55.27
C ALA A 311 104.24 122.89 55.91
N ASP A 312 105.46 122.70 56.43
CA ASP A 312 106.38 123.82 56.72
C ASP A 312 107.01 124.41 55.44
N VAL A 313 106.76 123.86 54.24
CA VAL A 313 107.17 124.48 52.97
C VAL A 313 106.12 124.26 51.86
N LYS A 314 105.31 125.31 51.63
CA LYS A 314 104.68 125.72 50.34
C LYS A 314 103.27 125.12 50.06
N VAL A 315 102.18 125.86 50.31
CA VAL A 315 101.55 126.94 49.49
C VAL A 315 100.87 126.43 48.21
N GLU A 316 99.53 126.44 48.29
CA GLU A 316 98.49 126.81 47.29
C GLU A 316 98.30 126.04 45.98
N ALA A 317 97.09 125.47 45.83
CA ALA A 317 96.07 125.74 44.79
C ALA A 317 95.12 124.53 44.69
N ASP A 318 93.88 124.64 45.16
CA ASP A 318 92.65 124.87 44.36
C ASP A 318 92.29 123.69 43.44
N GLU A 319 91.34 122.83 43.84
CA GLU A 319 89.90 122.89 43.50
C GLU A 319 89.58 122.68 42.00
N ASN A 320 89.02 121.52 41.65
CA ASN A 320 87.62 121.38 41.17
C ASN A 320 87.35 120.11 40.33
N GLY A 321 86.12 119.62 40.49
CA GLY A 321 85.32 118.91 39.48
C GLY A 321 85.21 117.40 39.70
N GLU A 322 84.12 116.88 40.28
CA GLU A 322 82.83 116.58 39.62
C GLU A 322 82.97 115.57 38.47
N ASP A 323 82.10 114.60 38.25
CA ASP A 323 81.01 113.94 38.97
C ASP A 323 80.55 112.84 37.99
N ASP A 324 79.55 112.05 38.38
CA ASP A 324 78.60 111.39 37.45
C ASP A 324 79.07 110.05 36.81
N ALA A 325 78.27 109.00 36.66
CA ALA A 325 77.06 108.50 37.31
C ALA A 325 76.67 107.20 36.61
N THR A 326 76.18 106.26 37.42
CA THR A 326 74.96 105.46 37.19
C THR A 326 74.90 104.26 36.25
N LYS A 327 74.03 103.34 36.73
CA LYS A 327 73.17 102.33 36.08
C LYS A 327 73.81 100.97 35.85
N GLU A 328 73.46 99.89 36.57
CA GLU A 328 72.13 99.33 36.94
C GLU A 328 71.26 98.94 35.73
N ILE A 329 70.86 97.66 35.71
CA ILE A 329 69.79 96.92 34.99
C ILE A 329 70.26 95.44 35.04
N ASP A 330 69.79 94.59 35.95
CA ASP A 330 68.49 93.91 36.08
C ASP A 330 68.04 93.06 34.87
N GLY A 331 67.61 91.84 35.19
CA GLY A 331 66.57 91.14 34.45
C GLY A 331 66.99 89.94 33.61
N GLY A 332 66.44 88.77 33.97
CA GLY A 332 65.67 88.01 32.98
C GLY A 332 65.93 86.51 32.87
N GLU A 333 64.92 85.74 33.27
CA GLU A 333 64.69 84.30 33.11
C GLU A 333 64.83 83.74 31.68
N ILE A 334 64.85 82.41 31.58
CA ILE A 334 63.91 81.49 30.87
C ILE A 334 64.57 80.09 31.04
N GLY A 335 63.95 79.01 31.52
CA GLY A 335 62.60 78.50 31.31
C GLY A 335 62.71 77.24 30.44
N ASN A 336 62.26 76.09 30.97
CA ASN A 336 61.79 74.91 30.21
C ASN A 336 60.90 74.05 31.10
#